data_AF-A0A0J1IAS9-F1
#
_entry.id   AF-A0A0J1IAS9-F1
#
_cell.length_a   1.000
_cell.length_b   1.000
_cell.length_c   1.000
_cell.angle_alpha   90.00
_cell.angle_beta   90.00
_cell.angle_gamma   90.00
#
_symmetry.space_group_name_H-M   'P 1'
#
loop_
_entity.id
_entity.type
_entity.pdbx_description
1 polymer ?
#
loop_
_entity_poly.entity_id
_entity_poly.type
_entity_poly.pdbx_seq_one_letter_code
_entity_poly.pdbx_strand_id
1 'polypeptide(L)'
;MKQRVFETVNGKDLIIKHRKSAVIFEVDLLEDEKPNFQFQFTEETFKEFVAYIESIANEIWSSFIPKDATSEASDYWEYYDKEFDNNGYLRISEKYLEVEGPHTTTGRLYQFNKAKMQSFIFDLRKLVS
;
A
#
# COMPACT_ATOMS: atom_id res chain seq x y z
N MET A 1 5.24 -16.90 -3.34
CA MET A 1 4.93 -15.46 -3.15
C MET A 1 4.77 -14.86 -4.53
N LYS A 2 3.66 -14.20 -4.82
CA LYS A 2 3.44 -13.52 -6.11
C LYS A 2 3.80 -12.05 -5.96
N GLN A 3 4.21 -11.40 -7.06
CA GLN A 3 4.56 -9.98 -7.06
C GLN A 3 4.16 -9.30 -8.37
N ARG A 4 3.95 -7.99 -8.31
CA ARG A 4 3.80 -7.10 -9.47
C ARG A 4 4.49 -5.77 -9.17
N VAL A 5 5.12 -5.20 -10.19
CA VAL A 5 5.77 -3.90 -10.13
C VAL A 5 4.87 -2.88 -10.83
N PHE A 6 4.77 -1.69 -10.26
CA PHE A 6 4.10 -0.53 -10.86
C PHE A 6 5.12 0.58 -11.04
N GLU A 7 5.44 0.85 -12.30
CA GLU A 7 6.27 1.98 -12.69
C GLU A 7 5.51 3.28 -12.45
N THR A 8 6.21 4.30 -11.95
CA THR A 8 5.63 5.61 -11.65
C THR A 8 6.29 6.70 -12.46
N VAL A 9 5.57 7.81 -12.64
CA VAL A 9 6.02 8.98 -13.39
C VAL A 9 7.26 9.61 -12.75
N ASN A 10 7.39 9.53 -11.43
CA ASN A 10 8.53 10.07 -10.70
C ASN A 10 9.70 9.07 -10.57
N GLY A 11 9.68 7.98 -11.34
CA GLY A 11 10.78 7.02 -11.45
C GLY A 11 11.00 6.16 -10.20
N LYS A 12 9.98 6.03 -9.34
CA LYS A 12 10.00 5.18 -8.15
C LYS A 12 9.09 3.97 -8.35
N ASP A 13 9.64 2.78 -8.46
CA ASP A 13 8.82 1.60 -8.69
C ASP A 13 8.17 1.13 -7.39
N LEU A 14 6.83 0.99 -7.39
CA LEU A 14 6.11 0.37 -6.30
C LEU A 14 6.01 -1.14 -6.54
N ILE A 15 6.63 -1.91 -5.66
CA ILE A 15 6.59 -3.37 -5.70
C ILE A 15 5.49 -3.86 -4.76
N ILE A 16 4.54 -4.61 -5.30
CA ILE A 16 3.43 -5.18 -4.53
C ILE A 16 3.62 -6.68 -4.48
N LYS A 17 3.89 -7.20 -3.27
CA LYS A 17 4.02 -8.62 -2.99
C LYS A 17 2.81 -9.10 -2.22
N HIS A 18 2.43 -10.35 -2.45
CA HIS A 18 1.38 -10.95 -1.65
C HIS A 18 1.56 -12.44 -1.39
N ARG A 19 1.03 -12.86 -0.25
CA ARG A 19 1.00 -14.23 0.27
C ARG A 19 -0.36 -14.51 0.92
N LYS A 20 -0.59 -15.75 1.35
CA LYS A 20 -1.88 -16.27 1.85
C LYS A 20 -2.58 -15.43 2.93
N SER A 21 -1.90 -14.51 3.62
CA SER A 21 -2.51 -13.69 4.69
C SER A 21 -2.09 -12.22 4.70
N ALA A 22 -1.31 -11.75 3.72
CA ALA A 22 -0.79 -10.40 3.72
C ALA A 22 -0.49 -9.89 2.31
N VAL A 23 -0.68 -8.58 2.15
CA VAL A 23 -0.18 -7.80 1.01
C VAL A 23 0.87 -6.84 1.54
N ILE A 24 1.98 -6.72 0.83
CA ILE A 24 3.16 -5.97 1.26
C ILE A 24 3.54 -5.01 0.14
N PHE A 25 3.75 -3.75 0.49
CA PHE A 25 4.32 -2.74 -0.38
C PHE A 25 5.81 -2.63 -0.09
N GLU A 26 6.60 -2.63 -1.15
CA GLU A 26 8.05 -2.57 -1.11
C GLU A 26 8.60 -1.67 -2.23
N VAL A 27 9.87 -1.31 -2.10
CA VAL A 27 10.70 -0.71 -3.14
C VAL A 27 11.98 -1.50 -3.29
N ASP A 28 12.61 -1.40 -4.46
CA ASP A 28 14.02 -1.76 -4.55
C ASP A 28 14.83 -0.69 -3.79
N LEU A 29 15.70 -1.15 -2.90
CA LEU A 29 16.54 -0.29 -2.08
C LEU A 29 17.48 0.52 -2.99
N LEU A 30 17.27 1.83 -3.05
CA LEU A 30 18.20 2.78 -3.65
C LEU A 30 18.80 3.64 -2.54
N GLU A 31 20.09 3.95 -2.68
CA GLU A 31 21.09 4.33 -1.67
C GLU A 31 20.80 5.57 -0.79
N ASP A 32 19.61 6.17 -0.85
CA ASP A 32 19.24 7.34 -0.06
C ASP A 32 18.08 7.02 0.90
N GLU A 33 18.42 6.98 2.19
CA GLU A 33 17.57 6.83 3.38
C GLU A 33 16.50 7.94 3.50
N LYS A 34 15.57 8.04 2.55
CA LYS A 34 14.48 9.01 2.67
C LYS A 34 13.34 8.37 3.45
N PRO A 35 12.89 8.98 4.56
CA PRO A 35 11.78 8.48 5.36
C PRO A 35 10.42 8.69 4.68
N ASN A 36 10.37 9.07 3.40
CA ASN A 36 9.13 9.31 2.68
C ASN A 36 9.22 8.85 1.22
N PHE A 37 8.31 7.94 0.85
CA PHE A 37 8.14 7.38 -0.48
C PHE A 37 6.83 7.86 -1.09
N GLN A 38 6.92 8.80 -2.02
CA GLN A 38 5.80 9.23 -2.84
C GLN A 38 5.85 8.53 -4.21
N PHE A 39 4.73 7.98 -4.65
CA PHE A 39 4.54 7.31 -5.93
C PHE A 39 3.51 8.10 -6.73
N GLN A 40 3.90 8.58 -7.91
CA GLN A 40 3.01 9.31 -8.81
C GLN A 40 2.64 8.43 -9.99
N PHE A 41 1.38 8.06 -10.10
CA PHE A 41 0.89 7.20 -11.19
C PHE A 41 0.39 8.04 -12.36
N THR A 42 0.39 7.45 -13.57
CA THR A 42 -0.53 7.91 -14.62
C THR A 42 -1.95 7.52 -14.24
N GLU A 43 -2.95 8.09 -14.91
CA GLU A 43 -4.34 7.71 -14.66
C GLU A 43 -4.61 6.23 -14.98
N GLU A 44 -4.06 5.74 -16.10
CA GLU A 44 -4.17 4.35 -16.52
C GLU A 44 -3.51 3.41 -15.51
N THR A 45 -2.26 3.69 -15.14
CA THR A 45 -1.52 2.90 -14.16
C THR A 45 -2.20 2.92 -12.78
N PHE A 46 -2.81 4.04 -12.38
CA PHE A 46 -3.53 4.12 -11.11
C PHE A 46 -4.79 3.24 -11.11
N LYS A 47 -5.56 3.27 -12.20
CA LYS A 47 -6.73 2.38 -12.37
C LYS A 47 -6.32 0.90 -12.33
N GLU A 48 -5.22 0.56 -13.00
CA GLU A 48 -4.65 -0.79 -12.93
C GLU A 48 -4.19 -1.18 -11.53
N PHE A 49 -3.54 -0.25 -10.81
CA PHE A 49 -3.12 -0.46 -9.43
C PHE A 49 -4.32 -0.78 -8.53
N VAL A 50 -5.39 0.03 -8.60
CA VAL A 50 -6.60 -0.20 -7.80
C VAL A 50 -7.23 -1.56 -8.15
N ALA A 51 -7.41 -1.85 -9.44
CA ALA A 51 -7.99 -3.13 -9.88
C ALA A 51 -7.14 -4.33 -9.43
N TYR A 52 -5.81 -4.20 -9.45
CA TYR A 52 -4.89 -5.24 -9.02
C TYR A 52 -4.97 -5.48 -7.51
N ILE A 53 -4.97 -4.42 -6.70
CA ILE A 53 -5.12 -4.51 -5.25
C ILE A 53 -6.45 -5.20 -4.88
N GLU A 54 -7.54 -4.84 -5.55
CA GLU A 54 -8.84 -5.50 -5.36
C GLU A 54 -8.81 -6.98 -5.74
N SER A 55 -8.19 -7.32 -6.86
CA SER A 55 -8.05 -8.71 -7.31
C SER A 55 -7.30 -9.55 -6.27
N ILE A 56 -6.17 -9.04 -5.78
CA ILE A 56 -5.37 -9.72 -4.75
C ILE A 56 -6.18 -9.88 -3.45
N ALA A 57 -6.89 -8.85 -3.01
CA ALA A 57 -7.63 -8.91 -1.75
C ALA A 57 -8.73 -9.99 -1.79
N ASN A 58 -9.42 -10.11 -2.93
CA ASN A 58 -10.41 -11.17 -3.17
C ASN A 58 -9.77 -12.57 -3.31
N GLU A 59 -8.54 -12.66 -3.81
CA GLU A 59 -7.79 -13.93 -3.87
C GLU A 59 -7.41 -14.43 -2.47
N ILE A 60 -6.91 -13.53 -1.61
CA ILE A 60 -6.28 -13.90 -0.34
C ILE A 60 -7.30 -14.08 0.79
N TRP A 61 -8.31 -13.21 0.85
CA TRP A 61 -9.26 -13.20 1.95
C TRP A 61 -10.65 -13.61 1.48
N SER A 62 -11.14 -14.73 2.00
CA SER A 62 -12.54 -15.14 1.79
C SER A 62 -13.50 -14.07 2.32
N SER A 63 -14.57 -13.82 1.57
CA SER A 63 -15.60 -12.82 1.89
C SER A 63 -14.97 -11.46 2.21
N PHE A 64 -14.11 -10.98 1.32
CA PHE A 64 -13.52 -9.65 1.41
C PHE A 64 -14.55 -8.59 0.99
N ILE A 65 -14.82 -7.63 1.88
CA ILE A 65 -15.78 -6.55 1.64
C ILE A 65 -15.11 -5.24 2.04
N PRO A 66 -14.83 -4.32 1.11
CA PRO A 66 -14.35 -2.98 1.44
C PRO A 66 -15.34 -2.25 2.32
N LYS A 67 -14.84 -1.53 3.34
CA LYS A 67 -15.66 -0.76 4.29
C LYS A 67 -14.81 0.29 4.99
N ASP A 68 -15.46 1.34 5.51
CA ASP A 68 -14.80 2.33 6.35
C ASP A 68 -14.09 1.71 7.56
N ALA A 69 -13.02 2.36 7.99
CA ALA A 69 -12.38 2.07 9.26
C ALA A 69 -13.28 2.51 10.43
N THR A 70 -13.37 1.69 11.46
CA THR A 70 -14.14 1.99 12.69
C THR A 70 -13.24 2.05 13.93
N SER A 71 -11.93 1.95 13.74
CA SER A 71 -10.89 1.91 14.77
C SER A 71 -9.52 2.10 14.13
N GLU A 72 -8.53 2.53 14.89
CA GLU A 72 -7.13 2.65 14.45
C GLU A 72 -6.59 1.32 13.89
N ALA A 73 -6.93 0.19 14.51
CA ALA A 73 -6.48 -1.13 14.05
C ALA A 73 -7.06 -1.53 12.66
N SER A 74 -8.21 -0.96 12.29
CA SER A 74 -8.84 -1.15 10.99
C SER A 74 -8.47 -0.06 9.99
N ASP A 75 -7.77 0.98 10.42
CA ASP A 75 -7.44 2.12 9.59
C ASP A 75 -6.08 1.95 8.93
N TYR A 76 -6.01 2.19 7.63
CA TYR A 76 -4.77 1.99 6.89
C TYR A 76 -3.80 3.16 7.08
N TRP A 77 -4.28 4.36 7.43
CA TRP A 77 -3.47 5.58 7.34
C TRP A 77 -2.28 5.61 8.29
N GLU A 78 -2.33 4.88 9.41
CA GLU A 78 -1.23 4.77 10.37
C GLU A 78 -0.82 3.30 10.55
N TYR A 79 0.47 3.06 10.70
CA TYR A 79 1.02 1.79 11.15
C TYR A 79 2.16 2.02 12.11
N TYR A 80 2.32 1.10 13.07
CA TYR A 80 3.47 1.09 13.97
C TYR A 80 4.50 0.09 13.47
N ASP A 81 5.71 0.56 13.16
CA ASP A 81 6.85 -0.30 12.87
C ASP A 81 7.61 -0.59 14.16
N LYS A 82 7.43 -1.82 14.66
CA LYS A 82 8.06 -2.31 15.89
C LYS A 82 9.57 -2.39 15.79
N GLU A 83 10.11 -2.55 14.59
CA GLU A 83 11.55 -2.74 14.37
C GLU A 83 12.32 -1.43 14.63
N PHE A 84 11.70 -0.30 14.31
CA PHE A 84 12.29 1.03 14.43
C PHE A 84 11.62 1.91 15.50
N ASP A 85 10.69 1.32 16.26
CA ASP A 85 9.94 1.97 17.35
C ASP A 85 9.35 3.32 16.94
N ASN A 86 8.71 3.34 15.77
CA ASN A 86 8.15 4.56 15.20
C ASN A 86 6.80 4.30 14.51
N ASN A 87 6.04 5.37 14.34
CA ASN A 87 4.86 5.35 13.48
C ASN A 87 5.26 5.71 12.05
N GLY A 88 4.61 5.05 11.11
CA GLY A 88 4.58 5.44 9.73
C GLY A 88 3.16 5.68 9.26
N TYR A 89 3.04 6.36 8.13
CA TYR A 89 1.76 6.77 7.58
C TYR A 89 1.61 6.34 6.13
N LEU A 90 0.39 6.00 5.73
CA LEU A 90 0.01 5.70 4.37
C LEU A 90 -1.07 6.68 3.94
N ARG A 91 -0.80 7.46 2.89
CA ARG A 91 -1.77 8.41 2.34
C ARG A 91 -2.04 8.10 0.87
N ILE A 92 -3.28 8.35 0.47
CA ILE A 92 -3.72 8.24 -0.93
C ILE A 92 -4.42 9.53 -1.34
N SER A 93 -4.20 9.90 -2.60
CA SER A 93 -4.96 10.94 -3.29
C SER A 93 -5.04 10.58 -4.77
N GLU A 94 -5.72 11.39 -5.57
CA GLU A 94 -5.87 11.13 -7.00
C GLU A 94 -4.51 10.92 -7.68
N LYS A 95 -4.22 9.67 -8.09
CA LYS A 95 -2.99 9.27 -8.77
C LYS A 95 -1.72 9.33 -7.91
N TYR A 96 -1.83 9.46 -6.58
CA TYR A 96 -0.69 9.41 -5.66
C TYR A 96 -0.88 8.40 -4.52
N LEU A 97 0.23 7.78 -4.15
CA LEU A 97 0.40 7.00 -2.93
C LEU A 97 1.63 7.53 -2.19
N GLU A 98 1.51 7.78 -0.90
CA GLU A 98 2.62 8.27 -0.06
C GLU A 98 2.79 7.35 1.15
N VAL A 99 4.03 6.92 1.40
CA VAL A 99 4.41 6.19 2.61
C VAL A 99 5.44 7.01 3.39
N GLU A 100 5.02 7.54 4.53
CA GLU A 100 5.90 8.25 5.47
C GLU A 100 6.36 7.33 6.60
N GLY A 101 7.57 7.57 7.09
CA GLY A 101 8.16 6.84 8.19
C GLY A 101 8.49 5.36 7.99
N PRO A 102 8.59 4.77 6.77
CA PRO A 102 9.13 3.42 6.67
C PRO A 102 10.66 3.53 6.86
N HIS A 103 11.11 3.51 8.10
CA HIS A 103 12.50 3.16 8.36
C HIS A 103 12.65 1.73 7.90
N THR A 104 13.37 1.51 6.80
CA THR A 104 13.45 0.19 6.18
C THR A 104 14.86 -0.08 5.69
N THR A 105 15.45 -1.16 6.18
CA THR A 105 16.71 -1.73 5.68
C THR A 105 16.45 -2.84 4.66
N THR A 106 15.17 -3.21 4.46
CA THR A 106 14.74 -4.35 3.65
C THR A 106 13.90 -3.95 2.43
N GLY A 107 13.61 -2.66 2.27
CA GLY A 107 12.74 -2.12 1.21
C GLY A 107 11.24 -2.26 1.52
N ARG A 108 10.86 -2.94 2.61
CA ARG A 108 9.46 -3.01 3.07
C ARG A 108 8.95 -1.63 3.49
N LEU A 109 7.85 -1.21 2.88
CA LEU A 109 7.17 0.05 3.19
C LEU A 109 5.95 -0.13 4.08
N TYR A 110 5.09 -1.10 3.77
CA TYR A 110 3.83 -1.31 4.49
C TYR A 110 3.37 -2.76 4.38
N GLN A 111 2.82 -3.33 5.46
CA GLN A 111 2.18 -4.66 5.42
C GLN A 111 0.71 -4.56 5.84
N PHE A 112 -0.19 -4.85 4.91
CA PHE A 112 -1.62 -4.89 5.16
C PHE A 112 -2.06 -6.18 5.83
N ASN A 113 -2.92 -6.03 6.83
CA ASN A 113 -3.83 -7.08 7.27
C ASN A 113 -5.19 -6.93 6.55
N LYS A 114 -6.12 -7.89 6.76
CA LYS A 114 -7.45 -7.85 6.13
C LYS A 114 -8.19 -6.54 6.43
N ALA A 115 -8.25 -6.12 7.70
CA ALA A 115 -9.03 -4.97 8.13
C ALA A 115 -8.54 -3.67 7.49
N LYS A 116 -7.23 -3.43 7.48
CA LYS A 116 -6.60 -2.27 6.84
C LYS A 116 -6.75 -2.30 5.33
N MET A 117 -6.69 -3.47 4.71
CA MET A 117 -6.95 -3.59 3.27
C MET A 117 -8.40 -3.24 2.93
N GLN A 118 -9.36 -3.56 3.81
CA GLN A 118 -10.78 -3.23 3.58
C GLN A 118 -11.02 -1.72 3.55
N SER A 119 -10.44 -0.97 4.49
CA SER A 119 -10.52 0.50 4.51
C SER A 119 -9.72 1.14 3.38
N PHE A 120 -8.54 0.60 3.08
CA PHE A 120 -7.72 1.08 1.97
C PHE A 120 -8.43 0.98 0.61
N ILE A 121 -8.98 -0.19 0.27
CA ILE A 121 -9.75 -0.36 -0.99
C ILE A 121 -11.02 0.50 -0.99
N PHE A 122 -11.68 0.65 0.18
CA PHE A 122 -12.87 1.47 0.27
C PHE A 122 -12.60 2.91 -0.14
N ASP A 123 -11.49 3.49 0.31
CA ASP A 123 -11.08 4.84 -0.07
C ASP A 123 -10.50 4.91 -1.49
N LEU A 124 -9.71 3.92 -1.92
CA LEU A 124 -9.20 3.87 -3.30
C LEU A 124 -10.32 3.92 -4.35
N ARG A 125 -11.44 3.21 -4.10
CA ARG A 125 -12.60 3.23 -5.00
C ARG A 125 -13.14 4.62 -5.23
N LYS A 126 -13.17 5.46 -4.19
CA LYS A 126 -13.65 6.84 -4.28
C LYS A 126 -12.75 7.70 -5.19
N LEU A 127 -11.48 7.33 -5.36
CA LEU A 127 -10.49 8.07 -6.17
C LEU A 127 -10.47 7.64 -7.66
N VAL A 128 -11.17 6.57 -8.02
CA VAL A 128 -11.30 6.09 -9.41
C VAL A 128 -12.75 6.13 -9.93
N SER A 129 -13.67 6.65 -9.10
CA SER A 129 -15.10 6.77 -9.41
C SER A 129 -15.41 7.95 -10.34
#